data_AF-A0AAV3RKD8-F1
#
_entry.id   AF-A0AAV3RKD8-F1
#
_cell.length_a   1.000
_cell.length_b   1.000
_cell.length_c   1.000
_cell.angle_alpha   90.00
_cell.angle_beta   90.00
_cell.angle_gamma   90.00
#
_symmetry.space_group_name_H-M   'P 1'
#
loop_
_entity.id
_entity.type
_entity.pdbx_description
1 polymer ?
#
loop_
_entity_poly.entity_id
_entity_poly.type
_entity_poly.pdbx_seq_one_letter_code
_entity_poly.pdbx_strand_id
1 'polypeptide(L)'
;MRKHQLELAVAFFLLGGDSTSAITVCAKNLGDVQLALVLSRLVDGYRGPLEHHLVSKFLIPSVMSDGDFWLASILEVQIDGLRLHVNLN
;
A
#
# COMPACT_ATOMS: atom_id res chain seq x y z
N MET A 1 18.02 6.53 -14.11
CA MET A 1 18.17 5.10 -14.48
C MET A 1 17.63 4.12 -13.43
N ARG A 2 17.79 4.34 -12.11
CA ARG A 2 17.30 3.39 -11.07
C ARG A 2 15.78 3.22 -10.96
N LYS A 3 14.98 4.26 -11.20
CA LYS A 3 13.51 4.20 -11.09
C LYS A 3 12.90 3.16 -12.04
N HIS A 4 13.32 3.15 -13.31
CA HIS A 4 12.82 2.21 -14.31
C HIS A 4 13.16 0.74 -13.97
N GLN A 5 14.32 0.49 -13.36
CA GLN A 5 14.69 -0.86 -12.90
C GLN A 5 13.80 -1.33 -11.75
N LEU A 6 13.40 -0.42 -10.86
CA LEU A 6 12.47 -0.73 -9.77
C LEU A 6 11.06 -0.99 -10.29
N GLU A 7 10.57 -0.21 -11.26
CA GLU A 7 9.28 -0.46 -11.92
C GLU A 7 9.26 -1.83 -12.61
N LEU A 8 10.36 -2.19 -13.29
CA LEU A 8 10.50 -3.51 -13.90
C LEU A 8 10.52 -4.63 -12.84
N ALA A 9 11.19 -4.42 -11.72
CA ALA A 9 11.19 -5.38 -10.61
C ALA A 9 9.78 -5.59 -10.04
N VAL A 10 9.00 -4.51 -9.87
CA VAL A 10 7.59 -4.59 -9.47
C VAL A 10 6.79 -5.44 -10.46
N ALA A 11 6.94 -5.21 -11.76
CA ALA A 11 6.27 -5.99 -12.78
C ALA A 11 6.64 -7.49 -12.73
N PHE A 12 7.91 -7.81 -12.50
CA PHE A 12 8.34 -9.20 -12.35
C PHE A 12 7.82 -9.87 -11.08
N PHE A 13 7.78 -9.17 -9.95
CA PHE A 13 7.20 -9.70 -8.72
C PHE A 13 5.70 -9.98 -8.87
N LEU A 14 4.96 -9.07 -9.52
CA LEU A 14 3.56 -9.27 -9.84
C LEU A 14 3.37 -10.48 -10.78
N LEU A 15 4.18 -10.59 -11.84
CA LEU A 15 4.11 -11.72 -12.78
C LEU A 15 4.45 -13.06 -12.10
N GLY A 16 5.38 -13.03 -11.13
CA GLY A 16 5.77 -14.20 -10.34
C GLY A 16 4.81 -14.55 -9.20
N GLY A 17 3.75 -13.78 -8.98
CA GLY A 17 2.77 -13.99 -7.91
C GLY A 17 3.22 -13.54 -6.52
N ASP A 18 4.36 -12.85 -6.41
CA ASP A 18 4.84 -12.28 -5.15
C ASP A 18 4.40 -10.81 -5.00
N SER A 19 3.10 -10.63 -4.83
CA SER A 19 2.48 -9.32 -4.71
C SER A 19 2.93 -8.56 -3.46
N THR A 20 3.37 -9.26 -2.40
CA THR A 20 3.89 -8.64 -1.16
C THR A 20 5.24 -7.94 -1.43
N SER A 21 6.14 -8.60 -2.16
CA SER A 21 7.40 -7.97 -2.58
C SER A 21 7.15 -6.82 -3.55
N ALA A 22 6.21 -6.95 -4.48
CA ALA A 22 5.84 -5.88 -5.40
C ALA A 22 5.40 -4.60 -4.67
N ILE A 23 4.45 -4.70 -3.73
CA ILE A 23 3.98 -3.53 -2.96
C ILE A 23 5.09 -2.94 -2.08
N THR A 24 5.98 -3.78 -1.56
CA THR A 24 7.10 -3.34 -0.71
C THR A 24 8.10 -2.53 -1.51
N VAL A 25 8.42 -2.94 -2.75
CA VAL A 25 9.30 -2.18 -3.64
C VAL A 25 8.66 -0.84 -3.99
N CYS A 26 7.35 -0.78 -4.25
CA CYS A 26 6.63 0.48 -4.45
C CYS A 26 6.73 1.41 -3.23
N ALA A 27 6.34 0.93 -2.05
CA ALA A 27 6.28 1.77 -0.86
C ALA A 27 7.68 2.22 -0.38
N LYS A 28 8.67 1.32 -0.41
CA LYS A 28 9.98 1.55 0.21
C LYS A 28 11.06 2.01 -0.76
N ASN A 29 11.15 1.37 -1.92
CA ASN A 29 12.26 1.60 -2.85
C ASN A 29 11.92 2.69 -3.87
N LEU A 30 10.68 2.73 -4.35
CA LEU A 30 10.17 3.81 -5.18
C LEU A 30 9.74 5.02 -4.35
N GLY A 31 9.39 4.82 -3.07
CA GLY A 31 8.86 5.87 -2.20
C GLY A 31 7.43 6.28 -2.59
N ASP A 32 6.70 5.39 -3.27
CA ASP A 32 5.38 5.63 -3.81
C ASP A 32 4.35 4.72 -3.12
N VAL A 33 3.91 5.16 -1.94
CA VAL A 33 2.92 4.44 -1.12
C VAL A 33 1.54 4.46 -1.80
N GLN A 34 1.25 5.47 -2.63
CA GLN A 34 -0.01 5.57 -3.38
C GLN A 34 -0.11 4.46 -4.42
N LEU A 35 0.96 4.27 -5.20
CA LEU A 35 1.06 3.17 -6.17
C LEU A 35 0.95 1.81 -5.48
N ALA A 36 1.64 1.64 -4.35
CA ALA A 36 1.55 0.42 -3.56
C ALA A 36 0.11 0.13 -3.11
N LEU A 37 -0.65 1.17 -2.73
CA LEU A 37 -2.04 1.06 -2.31
C LEU A 37 -2.95 0.62 -3.46
N VAL A 38 -2.79 1.24 -4.64
CA VAL A 38 -3.54 0.87 -5.84
C VAL A 38 -3.28 -0.58 -6.22
N LEU A 39 -2.01 -1.00 -6.24
CA LEU A 39 -1.65 -2.39 -6.54
C LEU A 39 -2.23 -3.37 -5.53
N SER A 40 -2.17 -3.06 -4.23
CA SER A 40 -2.73 -3.94 -3.19
C SER A 40 -4.23 -4.19 -3.42
N ARG A 41 -4.99 -3.16 -3.81
CA ARG A 41 -6.43 -3.26 -4.08
C ARG A 41 -6.75 -4.00 -5.38
N LEU A 42 -5.92 -3.86 -6.40
CA LEU A 42 -6.11 -4.56 -7.68
C LEU A 42 -5.83 -6.06 -7.55
N VAL A 43 -4.86 -6.44 -6.71
CA VAL A 43 -4.46 -7.83 -6.51
C VAL A 43 -5.38 -8.55 -5.52
N ASP A 44 -5.57 -7.99 -4.32
CA ASP A 44 -6.26 -8.66 -3.22
C ASP A 44 -7.71 -8.17 -3.00
N GLY A 45 -8.14 -7.17 -3.77
CA GLY A 45 -9.41 -6.50 -3.53
C GLY A 45 -9.34 -5.44 -2.44
N TYR A 46 -10.44 -4.70 -2.28
CA TYR A 46 -10.56 -3.65 -1.27
C TYR A 46 -10.53 -4.26 0.14
N ARG A 47 -9.72 -3.69 1.05
CA ARG A 47 -9.52 -4.19 2.43
C ARG A 47 -8.94 -5.60 2.52
N GLY A 48 -8.23 -6.05 1.49
CA GLY A 48 -7.49 -7.31 1.51
C GLY A 48 -6.28 -7.31 2.46
N PRO A 49 -5.68 -8.48 2.72
CA PRO A 49 -4.54 -8.61 3.62
C PRO A 49 -3.31 -7.82 3.16
N LEU A 50 -3.07 -7.68 1.85
CA LEU A 50 -2.01 -6.81 1.33
C LEU A 50 -2.23 -5.33 1.66
N GLU A 51 -3.47 -4.85 1.59
CA GLU A 51 -3.82 -3.46 1.93
C GLU A 51 -3.56 -3.21 3.43
N HIS A 52 -4.00 -4.13 4.29
CA HIS A 52 -3.74 -4.05 5.73
C HIS A 52 -2.23 -4.08 6.06
N HIS A 53 -1.47 -4.94 5.38
CA HIS A 53 -0.01 -4.97 5.49
C HIS A 53 0.61 -3.63 5.10
N LEU A 54 0.18 -3.06 3.98
CA LEU A 54 0.68 -1.78 3.50
C LEU A 54 0.38 -0.64 4.46
N VAL A 55 -0.87 -0.56 4.94
CA VAL A 55 -1.32 0.50 5.85
C VAL A 55 -0.53 0.48 7.15
N SER A 56 -0.45 -0.69 7.78
CA SER A 56 0.22 -0.86 9.07
C SER A 56 1.73 -0.59 9.01
N LYS A 57 2.39 -1.03 7.93
CA LYS A 57 3.85 -1.04 7.84
C LYS A 57 4.44 0.18 7.13
N PHE A 58 3.69 0.84 6.24
CA PHE A 58 4.20 1.94 5.43
C PHE A 58 3.36 3.21 5.53
N LEU A 59 2.03 3.11 5.41
CA LEU A 59 1.16 4.30 5.39
C LEU A 59 1.17 5.03 6.74
N ILE A 60 0.94 4.32 7.86
CA ILE A 60 0.93 4.94 9.20
C ILE A 60 2.29 5.60 9.52
N PRO A 61 3.44 4.91 9.35
CA PRO A 61 4.74 5.53 9.57
C PRO A 61 5.00 6.73 8.65
N SER A 62 4.58 6.67 7.38
CA SER A 62 4.78 7.76 6.41
C SER A 62 3.99 9.01 6.79
N VAL A 63 2.73 8.87 7.20
CA VAL A 63 1.91 10.01 7.68
C VAL A 63 2.53 10.65 8.92
N MET A 64 3.07 9.85 9.84
CA MET A 64 3.72 10.35 11.06
C MET A 64 5.05 11.06 10.80
N SER A 65 5.82 10.62 9.79
CA SER A 65 7.12 11.20 9.44
C SER A 65 6.99 12.48 8.61
N ASP A 66 6.19 12.42 7.55
CA ASP A 66 6.23 13.43 6.48
C ASP A 66 5.07 14.44 6.60
N GLY A 67 4.06 14.17 7.43
CA GLY A 67 2.94 15.08 7.64
C GLY A 67 2.05 15.25 6.40
N ASP A 68 2.08 14.30 5.47
CA ASP A 68 1.34 14.37 4.22
C ASP A 68 -0.18 14.32 4.45
N PHE A 69 -0.82 15.48 4.41
CA PHE A 69 -2.27 15.64 4.67
C PHE A 69 -3.15 14.78 3.76
N TRP A 70 -2.70 14.54 2.53
CA TRP A 70 -3.42 13.67 1.59
C TRP A 70 -3.38 12.20 2.04
N LEU A 71 -2.22 11.71 2.46
CA LEU A 71 -2.08 10.36 3.01
C LEU A 71 -2.82 10.21 4.34
N ALA A 72 -2.84 11.27 5.16
CA ALA A 72 -3.63 11.31 6.40
C ALA A 72 -5.12 11.17 6.12
N SER A 73 -5.66 11.90 5.13
CA SER A 73 -7.08 11.80 4.75
C SER A 73 -7.44 10.41 4.21
N ILE A 74 -6.55 9.78 3.43
CA ILE A 74 -6.77 8.40 2.99
C ILE A 74 -6.69 7.41 4.14
N LEU A 75 -5.74 7.58 5.05
CA LEU A 75 -5.61 6.74 6.24
C LEU A 75 -6.89 6.79 7.08
N GLU A 76 -7.46 7.99 7.26
CA GLU A 76 -8.74 8.19 7.96
C GLU A 76 -9.87 7.38 7.31
N VAL A 77 -10.05 7.51 5.98
CA VAL A 77 -11.04 6.72 5.23
C VAL A 77 -10.80 5.21 5.36
N GLN A 78 -9.53 4.81 5.41
CA GLN A 78 -9.14 3.41 5.54
C GLN A 78 -9.50 2.85 6.92
N ILE A 79 -9.21 3.60 7.99
CA ILE A 79 -9.52 3.24 9.37
C ILE A 79 -11.05 3.20 9.59
N ASP A 80 -11.79 4.17 9.05
CA ASP A 80 -13.23 4.26 9.26
C ASP A 80 -13.98 3.07 8.69
N GLY A 81 -13.67 2.63 7.47
CA GLY A 81 -14.31 1.40 6.99
C GLY A 81 -13.80 0.12 7.68
N LEU A 82 -12.70 0.17 8.45
CA LEU A 82 -12.25 -0.96 9.28
C LEU A 82 -13.13 -1.05 10.53
N ARG A 83 -13.50 0.11 11.09
CA ARG A 83 -14.49 0.22 12.18
C ARG A 83 -15.88 -0.28 11.78
N LEU A 84 -16.28 -0.07 10.53
CA LEU A 84 -17.58 -0.57 10.02
C LEU A 84 -17.60 -2.10 9.91
N HIS A 85 -16.48 -2.74 9.54
CA HIS A 85 -16.40 -4.20 9.46
C HIS A 85 -16.40 -4.88 10.84
N VAL A 86 -15.86 -4.23 11.88
CA VAL A 86 -15.86 -4.75 13.26
C VAL A 86 -17.23 -4.63 13.94
N ASN A 87 -18.09 -3.69 13.52
CA ASN A 87 -19.45 -3.54 14.08
C ASN A 87 -20.51 -4.44 13.42
N LEU A 88 -20.16 -5.17 12.36
CA LEU A 88 -21.07 -6.05 11.63
C LEU A 88 -20.83 -7.54 11.92
N ASN A 89 -20.00 -7.86 12.91
CA ASN A 89 -19.69 -9.21 13.39
C ASN A 89 -19.86 -9.28 14.92
#